data_AF-A0A4R9A4J3-F1
#
_entry.id   AF-A0A4R9A4J3-F1
#
_cell.length_a   1.000
_cell.length_b   1.000
_cell.length_c   1.000
_cell.angle_alpha   90.00
_cell.angle_beta   90.00
_cell.angle_gamma   90.00
#
_symmetry.space_group_name_H-M   'P 1'
#
loop_
_entity.id
_entity.type
_entity.pdbx_description
1 polymer ?
#
loop_
_entity_poly.entity_id
_entity_poly.type
_entity_poly.pdbx_seq_one_letter_code
_entity_poly.pdbx_strand_id
1 'polypeptide(L)'
;MNKTQVAQILTIASGFDRFIVVDRVTTEAWFMALEKVDYDEAMAATVGHFTGPIAKEVFSVRHILAAIPDSTRNTTAAIEADVRSAKARGLIDKSWPSRNLLPADIRDALFTLREFERRQATDRLALDEMPDAPADVGMVGRSL
;
A
#
# COMPACT_ATOMS: atom_id res chain seq x y z
N MET A 1 13.62 -7.52 -8.79
CA MET A 1 15.09 -7.32 -8.74
C MET A 1 15.83 -8.66 -8.84
N ASN A 2 17.14 -8.67 -9.10
CA ASN A 2 17.95 -9.90 -9.20
C ASN A 2 18.58 -10.33 -7.85
N LYS A 3 19.17 -11.54 -7.79
CA LYS A 3 19.79 -12.07 -6.55
C LYS A 3 20.95 -11.22 -6.03
N THR A 4 21.76 -10.65 -6.92
CA THR A 4 22.89 -9.78 -6.53
C THR A 4 22.39 -8.52 -5.84
N GLN A 5 21.31 -7.93 -6.36
CA GLN A 5 20.63 -6.77 -5.76
C GLN A 5 20.04 -7.08 -4.38
N VAL A 6 19.45 -8.27 -4.21
CA VAL A 6 18.97 -8.73 -2.88
C VAL A 6 20.14 -8.87 -1.90
N ALA A 7 21.26 -9.46 -2.33
CA ALA A 7 22.44 -9.59 -1.49
C ALA A 7 23.01 -8.21 -1.08
N GLN A 8 22.97 -7.22 -1.99
CA GLN A 8 23.36 -5.84 -1.69
C GLN A 8 22.47 -5.23 -0.60
N ILE A 9 21.15 -5.36 -0.71
CA ILE A 9 20.20 -4.89 0.31
C ILE A 9 20.48 -5.55 1.66
N LEU A 10 20.65 -6.88 1.69
CA LEU A 10 20.95 -7.62 2.91
C LEU A 10 22.28 -7.21 3.54
N THR A 11 23.29 -6.91 2.72
CA THR A 11 24.61 -6.44 3.18
C THR A 11 24.53 -5.06 3.81
N ILE A 12 23.72 -4.16 3.27
CA ILE A 12 23.51 -2.85 3.86
C ILE A 12 22.72 -3.00 5.17
N ALA A 13 21.65 -3.78 5.14
CA ALA A 13 20.79 -4.00 6.29
C ALA A 13 21.53 -4.67 7.47
N SER A 14 22.46 -5.60 7.20
CA SER A 14 23.28 -6.22 8.25
C SER A 14 24.25 -5.26 8.93
N GLY A 15 24.56 -4.13 8.30
CA GLY A 15 25.30 -3.02 8.93
C GLY A 15 24.51 -2.30 10.03
N PHE A 16 23.17 -2.36 9.98
CA PHE A 16 22.28 -1.72 10.95
C PHE A 16 21.62 -2.73 11.90
N ASP A 17 21.38 -3.96 11.44
CA ASP A 17 20.72 -5.02 12.19
C ASP A 17 21.58 -6.28 12.23
N ARG A 18 22.13 -6.57 13.42
CA ARG A 18 22.97 -7.75 13.67
C ARG A 18 22.24 -9.09 13.49
N PHE A 19 20.91 -9.09 13.45
CA PHE A 19 20.12 -10.31 13.25
C PHE A 19 20.00 -10.70 11.78
N ILE A 20 20.45 -9.84 10.87
CA ILE A 20 20.46 -10.13 9.43
C ILE A 20 21.74 -10.87 9.07
N VAL A 21 21.57 -12.13 8.69
CA VAL A 21 22.65 -12.97 8.20
C VAL A 21 22.65 -12.94 6.68
N VAL A 22 23.79 -12.56 6.09
CA VAL A 22 23.97 -12.56 4.64
C VAL A 22 24.57 -13.90 4.22
N ASP A 23 23.71 -14.90 4.11
CA ASP A 23 24.07 -16.21 3.57
C ASP A 23 23.26 -16.56 2.31
N ARG A 24 23.64 -17.68 1.69
CA ARG A 24 22.98 -18.14 0.46
C ARG A 24 21.48 -18.41 0.68
N VAL A 25 21.12 -19.04 1.78
CA VAL A 25 19.74 -19.49 2.06
C VAL A 25 18.84 -18.27 2.28
N THR A 26 19.31 -17.32 3.07
CA THR A 26 18.61 -16.06 3.38
C THR A 26 18.47 -15.21 2.13
N THR A 27 19.53 -15.10 1.31
CA THR A 27 19.48 -14.37 0.03
C THR A 27 18.49 -15.02 -0.94
N GLU A 28 18.47 -16.35 -1.04
CA GLU A 28 17.51 -17.07 -1.88
C GLU A 28 16.07 -16.87 -1.39
N ALA A 29 15.82 -16.95 -0.08
CA ALA A 29 14.50 -16.73 0.49
C ALA A 29 13.99 -15.30 0.25
N TRP A 30 14.84 -14.29 0.44
CA TRP A 30 14.48 -12.90 0.17
C TRP A 30 14.28 -12.63 -1.32
N PHE A 31 15.08 -13.27 -2.17
CA PHE A 31 14.89 -13.18 -3.62
C PHE A 31 13.52 -13.71 -4.05
N MET A 32 13.05 -14.84 -3.51
CA MET A 32 11.71 -15.35 -3.83
C MET A 32 10.60 -14.35 -3.48
N ALA A 33 10.77 -13.58 -2.40
CA ALA A 33 9.79 -12.57 -1.98
C ALA A 33 9.89 -11.26 -2.77
N LEU A 34 11.10 -10.88 -3.21
CA LEU A 34 11.40 -9.57 -3.80
C LEU A 34 11.67 -9.61 -5.32
N GLU A 35 11.54 -10.77 -5.97
CA GLU A 35 11.87 -10.92 -7.41
C GLU A 35 11.11 -9.92 -8.30
N LYS A 36 9.86 -9.58 -7.92
CA LYS A 36 8.99 -8.64 -8.65
C LYS A 36 9.09 -7.19 -8.17
N VAL A 37 9.85 -6.95 -7.12
CA VAL A 37 10.02 -5.61 -6.54
C VAL A 37 11.16 -4.88 -7.27
N ASP A 38 10.99 -3.58 -7.49
CA ASP A 38 12.04 -2.74 -8.04
C ASP A 38 13.18 -2.52 -7.03
N TYR A 39 14.42 -2.50 -7.54
CA TYR A 39 15.59 -2.39 -6.67
C TYR A 39 15.65 -1.05 -5.93
N ASP A 40 15.35 0.06 -6.60
CA ASP A 40 15.45 1.39 -6.03
C ASP A 40 14.34 1.60 -4.98
N GLU A 41 13.14 1.07 -5.23
CA GLU A 41 12.04 1.04 -4.26
C GLU A 41 12.43 0.25 -2.99
N ALA A 42 13.00 -0.94 -3.17
CA ALA A 42 13.42 -1.76 -2.04
C ALA A 42 14.58 -1.15 -1.25
N MET A 43 15.50 -0.47 -1.93
CA MET A 43 16.58 0.27 -1.28
C MET A 43 16.03 1.43 -0.45
N ALA A 44 15.12 2.22 -1.03
CA ALA A 44 14.48 3.34 -0.34
C ALA A 44 13.69 2.85 0.89
N ALA A 45 12.96 1.73 0.78
CA ALA A 45 12.27 1.10 1.89
C ALA A 45 13.22 0.63 3.00
N THR A 46 14.36 0.04 2.62
CA THR A 46 15.39 -0.43 3.56
C THR A 46 15.99 0.73 4.34
N VAL A 47 16.39 1.79 3.65
CA VAL A 47 16.93 3.01 4.30
C VAL A 47 15.85 3.68 5.15
N GLY A 48 14.63 3.75 4.65
CA GLY A 48 13.47 4.31 5.34
C GLY A 48 13.16 3.60 6.66
N HIS A 49 13.33 2.27 6.73
CA HIS A 49 13.20 1.52 7.98
C HIS A 49 14.19 2.00 9.04
N PHE A 50 15.49 2.05 8.70
CA PHE A 50 16.55 2.37 9.67
C PHE A 50 16.64 3.86 10.02
N THR A 51 16.04 4.73 9.21
CA THR A 51 15.98 6.18 9.48
C THR A 51 14.62 6.63 10.02
N GLY A 52 13.63 5.73 10.02
CA GLY A 52 12.25 6.03 10.37
C GLY A 52 11.90 5.80 11.84
N PRO A 53 10.62 6.02 12.21
CA PRO A 53 10.15 5.92 13.59
C PRO A 53 10.22 4.48 14.15
N ILE A 54 10.25 3.47 13.27
CA ILE A 54 10.32 2.05 13.62
C ILE A 54 11.74 1.47 13.54
N ALA A 55 12.79 2.30 13.45
CA ALA A 55 14.18 1.84 13.28
C ALA A 55 14.69 0.89 14.39
N LYS A 56 14.00 0.82 15.53
CA LYS A 56 14.31 -0.10 16.63
C LYS A 56 13.77 -1.52 16.41
N GLU A 57 12.87 -1.71 15.45
CA GLU A 57 12.32 -3.02 15.12
C GLU A 57 13.31 -3.83 14.28
N VAL A 58 13.33 -5.15 14.51
CA VAL A 58 14.13 -6.08 13.72
C VAL A 58 13.71 -6.00 12.26
N PHE A 59 14.65 -5.72 11.37
CA PHE A 59 14.35 -5.56 9.97
C PHE A 59 14.03 -6.91 9.31
N SER A 60 13.08 -6.89 8.37
CA SER A 60 12.56 -8.10 7.75
C SER A 60 11.99 -7.76 6.38
N VAL A 61 11.83 -8.76 5.53
CA VAL A 61 11.28 -8.59 4.18
C VAL A 61 9.89 -7.94 4.17
N ARG A 62 9.10 -8.13 5.24
CA ARG A 62 7.79 -7.48 5.42
C ARG A 62 7.90 -5.96 5.37
N HIS A 63 8.95 -5.37 5.93
CA HIS A 63 9.11 -3.92 5.96
C HIS A 63 9.33 -3.35 4.56
N ILE A 64 10.08 -4.07 3.72
CA ILE A 64 10.23 -3.71 2.30
C ILE A 64 8.86 -3.81 1.61
N LEU A 65 8.18 -4.94 1.74
CA LEU A 65 6.88 -5.17 1.08
C LEU A 65 5.77 -4.22 1.55
N ALA A 66 5.77 -3.83 2.83
CA ALA A 66 4.79 -2.91 3.39
C ALA A 66 5.08 -1.45 3.00
N ALA A 67 6.35 -1.10 2.80
CA ALA A 67 6.77 0.24 2.40
C ALA A 67 6.63 0.47 0.90
N ILE A 68 6.48 -0.58 0.08
CA ILE A 68 6.14 -0.49 -1.33
C ILE A 68 4.63 -0.32 -1.42
N PRO A 69 4.12 0.90 -1.64
CA PRO A 69 2.70 1.09 -1.81
C PRO A 69 2.36 0.55 -3.20
N ASP A 70 1.82 -0.67 -3.28
CA ASP A 70 1.10 -1.22 -4.43
C ASP A 70 1.66 -0.63 -5.75
N SER A 71 2.96 -0.87 -6.03
CA SER A 71 3.71 -0.13 -7.08
C SER A 71 3.20 -0.42 -8.51
N THR A 72 2.21 -1.31 -8.61
CA THR A 72 1.23 -1.43 -9.68
C THR A 72 0.41 -0.15 -9.95
N ARG A 73 0.41 0.84 -9.05
CA ARG A 73 -0.30 2.13 -9.23
C ARG A 73 0.48 3.22 -9.97
N ASN A 74 1.71 2.95 -10.40
CA ASN A 74 2.45 3.85 -11.31
C ASN A 74 2.22 3.53 -12.79
N THR A 75 1.28 2.63 -13.12
CA THR A 75 0.83 2.46 -14.50
C THR A 75 0.05 3.70 -14.96
N THR A 76 0.15 4.08 -16.24
CA THR A 76 -0.60 5.23 -16.80
C THR A 76 -2.10 5.14 -16.46
N ALA A 77 -2.66 3.92 -16.45
CA ALA A 77 -4.06 3.68 -16.11
C ALA A 77 -4.37 4.00 -14.63
N ALA A 78 -3.47 3.66 -13.70
CA ALA A 78 -3.64 3.96 -12.29
C ALA A 78 -3.44 5.45 -11.99
N ILE A 79 -2.48 6.10 -12.65
CA ILE A 79 -2.32 7.57 -12.59
C ILE A 79 -3.59 8.26 -13.07
N GLU A 80 -4.16 7.82 -14.20
CA GLU A 80 -5.43 8.35 -14.72
C GLU A 80 -6.61 8.12 -13.76
N ALA A 81 -6.66 6.96 -13.09
CA ALA A 81 -7.68 6.66 -12.10
C ALA A 81 -7.55 7.55 -10.85
N ASP A 82 -6.32 7.78 -10.38
CA ASP A 82 -6.04 8.65 -9.24
C ASP A 82 -6.35 10.11 -9.57
N VAL A 83 -5.93 10.61 -10.73
CA VAL A 83 -6.27 11.97 -11.18
C VAL A 83 -7.78 12.15 -11.33
N ARG A 84 -8.49 11.17 -11.90
CA ARG A 84 -9.97 11.20 -11.99
C ARG A 84 -10.61 11.24 -10.61
N SER A 85 -10.12 10.43 -9.69
CA SER A 85 -10.58 10.35 -8.30
C SER A 85 -10.34 11.65 -7.54
N ALA A 86 -9.17 12.26 -7.70
CA ALA A 86 -8.82 13.54 -7.10
C ALA A 86 -9.68 14.69 -7.64
N LYS A 87 -9.93 14.72 -8.97
CA LYS A 87 -10.83 15.70 -9.59
C LYS A 87 -12.27 15.58 -9.08
N ALA A 88 -12.79 14.36 -9.00
CA ALA A 88 -14.15 14.10 -8.51
C ALA A 88 -14.35 14.56 -7.06
N ARG A 89 -13.29 14.50 -6.25
CA ARG A 89 -13.28 14.89 -4.83
C ARG A 89 -12.84 16.33 -4.59
N GLY A 90 -12.55 17.10 -5.65
CA GLY A 90 -12.15 18.50 -5.56
C GLY A 90 -10.75 18.74 -4.97
N LEU A 91 -9.89 17.71 -4.91
CA LEU A 91 -8.54 17.81 -4.35
C LEU A 91 -7.56 18.50 -5.30
N ILE A 92 -7.86 18.54 -6.60
CA ILE A 92 -7.07 19.19 -7.64
C ILE A 92 -7.96 19.90 -8.65
N ASP A 93 -7.38 20.85 -9.39
CA ASP A 93 -8.07 21.55 -10.46
C ASP A 93 -8.46 20.60 -11.62
N LYS A 94 -9.60 20.88 -12.28
CA LYS A 94 -10.07 20.12 -13.44
C LYS A 94 -9.10 20.18 -14.62
N SER A 95 -8.31 21.24 -14.73
CA SER A 95 -7.26 21.45 -15.73
C SER A 95 -6.02 20.57 -15.52
N TRP A 96 -5.89 19.89 -14.38
CA TRP A 96 -4.74 19.02 -14.12
C TRP A 96 -4.61 17.91 -15.18
N PRO A 97 -3.44 17.65 -15.77
CA PRO A 97 -3.29 16.64 -16.81
C PRO A 97 -3.56 15.22 -16.29
N SER A 98 -4.34 14.44 -17.03
CA SER A 98 -4.79 13.10 -16.61
C SER A 98 -3.68 12.07 -16.39
N ARG A 99 -2.52 12.26 -17.02
CA ARG A 99 -1.37 11.35 -16.96
C ARG A 99 -0.22 11.88 -16.13
N ASN A 100 -0.41 13.04 -15.50
CA ASN A 100 0.62 13.59 -14.65
C ASN A 100 0.43 13.07 -13.23
N LEU A 101 1.52 12.61 -12.63
CA LEU A 101 1.51 12.07 -11.29
C LEU A 101 0.96 13.14 -10.32
N LEU A 102 0.13 12.70 -9.38
CA LEU A 102 -0.37 13.60 -8.35
C LEU A 102 0.74 13.99 -7.38
N PRO A 103 0.71 15.23 -6.86
CA PRO A 103 1.54 15.63 -5.73
C PRO A 103 1.41 14.67 -4.55
N ALA A 104 2.49 14.49 -3.78
CA ALA A 104 2.55 13.49 -2.70
C ALA A 104 1.47 13.72 -1.63
N ASP A 105 1.26 14.97 -1.23
CA ASP A 105 0.20 15.41 -0.32
C ASP A 105 -1.22 15.04 -0.79
N ILE A 106 -1.48 15.12 -2.10
CA ILE A 106 -2.78 14.73 -2.67
C ILE A 106 -2.94 13.21 -2.72
N ARG A 107 -1.87 12.47 -2.99
CA ARG A 107 -1.90 10.99 -2.96
C ARG A 107 -2.16 10.49 -1.54
N ASP A 108 -1.54 11.10 -0.54
CA ASP A 108 -1.73 10.77 0.86
C ASP A 108 -3.16 11.10 1.32
N ALA A 109 -3.72 12.24 0.88
CA ALA A 109 -5.11 12.59 1.12
C ALA A 109 -6.08 11.59 0.47
N LEU A 110 -5.83 11.17 -0.78
CA LEU A 110 -6.62 10.13 -1.45
C LEU A 110 -6.52 8.78 -0.75
N PHE A 111 -5.32 8.40 -0.29
CA PHE A 111 -5.12 7.16 0.44
C PHE A 111 -5.92 7.16 1.75
N THR A 112 -5.83 8.25 2.51
CA THR A 112 -6.57 8.43 3.76
C THR A 112 -8.08 8.35 3.54
N LEU A 113 -8.59 9.00 2.49
CA LEU A 113 -10.02 8.94 2.13
C LEU A 113 -10.46 7.53 1.73
N ARG A 114 -9.67 6.82 0.91
CA ARG A 114 -9.97 5.44 0.50
C ARG A 114 -9.97 4.48 1.68
N GLU A 115 -9.02 4.63 2.60
CA GLU A 115 -8.99 3.80 3.81
C GLU A 115 -10.15 4.09 4.74
N PHE A 116 -10.59 5.34 4.85
CA PHE A 116 -11.79 5.69 5.57
C PHE A 116 -13.05 5.08 4.92
N GLU A 117 -13.21 5.21 3.60
CA GLU A 117 -14.30 4.60 2.83
C GLU A 117 -14.30 3.06 2.97
N ARG A 118 -13.13 2.42 2.92
CA ARG A 118 -12.99 0.96 3.09
C ARG A 118 -13.41 0.51 4.48
N ARG A 119 -13.00 1.23 5.52
CA ARG A 119 -13.40 0.95 6.91
C ARG A 119 -14.91 1.10 7.07
N GLN A 120 -15.49 2.19 6.58
CA GLN A 120 -16.95 2.40 6.61
C GLN A 120 -17.73 1.32 5.85
N ALA A 121 -17.23 0.86 4.71
CA ALA A 121 -17.86 -0.22 3.95
C ALA A 121 -17.81 -1.56 4.72
N THR A 122 -16.70 -1.83 5.40
CA THR A 122 -16.52 -3.03 6.24
C THR A 122 -17.46 -2.97 7.46
N ASP A 123 -17.55 -1.82 8.12
CA ASP A 123 -18.43 -1.60 9.27
C ASP A 123 -19.92 -1.73 8.87
N ARG A 124 -20.29 -1.24 7.69
CA ARG A 124 -21.65 -1.37 7.16
C ARG A 124 -22.02 -2.82 6.84
N LEU A 125 -21.10 -3.57 6.24
CA LEU A 125 -21.29 -4.99 5.94
C LEU A 125 -21.41 -5.82 7.24
N ALA A 126 -20.61 -5.49 8.26
CA ALA A 126 -20.67 -6.16 9.56
C ALA A 126 -21.99 -5.92 10.32
N LEU A 127 -22.64 -4.76 10.10
CA LEU A 127 -23.99 -4.47 10.63
C LEU A 127 -25.07 -5.28 9.90
N ASP A 128 -24.92 -5.51 8.59
CA ASP A 128 -25.86 -6.32 7.78
C ASP A 128 -25.76 -7.83 8.09
N GLU A 129 -24.61 -8.32 8.57
CA GLU A 129 -24.39 -9.73 8.94
C GLU A 129 -24.74 -10.08 10.40
N MET A 130 -25.27 -9.13 11.20
CA MET A 130 -25.75 -9.45 12.55
C MET A 130 -27.01 -10.33 12.47
N PRO A 131 -27.06 -11.50 13.17
CA PRO A 131 -28.12 -12.49 13.03
C PRO A 131 -29.50 -12.09 13.58
N ASP A 132 -29.69 -10.81 13.91
CA ASP A 132 -30.95 -10.27 14.46
C ASP A 132 -31.21 -8.82 14.01
N ALA A 133 -30.60 -8.35 12.90
CA ALA A 133 -31.00 -7.08 12.30
C ALA A 133 -32.44 -7.22 11.77
N PRO A 134 -33.42 -6.44 12.27
CA PRO A 134 -34.77 -6.49 11.72
C PRO A 134 -34.69 -6.05 10.27
N ALA A 135 -34.91 -6.99 9.35
CA ALA A 135 -35.14 -6.65 7.96
C ALA A 135 -36.35 -5.72 7.92
N ASP A 136 -36.12 -4.44 7.65
CA ASP A 136 -37.18 -3.45 7.40
C ASP A 136 -37.81 -3.78 6.04
N VAL A 137 -38.66 -4.81 6.03
CA VAL A 137 -39.59 -5.08 4.95
C VAL A 137 -40.68 -4.01 5.04
N GLY A 138 -40.42 -2.90 4.36
CA GLY A 138 -41.39 -1.82 4.19
C GLY A 138 -42.78 -2.37 3.83
N MET A 139 -43.80 -1.86 4.51
CA MET A 139 -45.21 -2.24 4.32
C MET A 139 -45.58 -2.19 2.83
N VAL A 140 -45.72 -3.36 2.21
CA VAL A 140 -46.35 -3.50 0.90
C VAL A 140 -47.86 -3.40 1.11
N GLY A 141 -48.43 -2.34 0.54
CA GLY A 141 -49.81 -1.90 0.74
C GLY A 141 -50.85 -2.97 0.48
N ARG A 142 -51.83 -3.02 1.40
CA ARG A 142 -53.11 -3.67 1.18
C ARG A 142 -53.94 -2.76 0.29
N SER A 143 -53.99 -3.09 -1.00
CA SER A 143 -54.95 -2.53 -1.94
C SER A 143 -55.93 -3.63 -2.34
N LEU A 144 -57.22 -3.32 -2.11
CA LEU A 144 -58.47 -4.05 -2.41
C LEU A 144 -58.95 -5.03 -1.33
#